data_AF-A0A328WDJ9-F1
#
_entry.id   AF-A0A328WDJ9-F1
#
_cell.length_a   1.000
_cell.length_b   1.000
_cell.length_c   1.000
_cell.angle_alpha   90.00
_cell.angle_beta   90.00
_cell.angle_gamma   90.00
#
_symmetry.space_group_name_H-M   'P 1'
#
loop_
_entity.id
_entity.type
_entity.pdbx_description
1 polymer ?
#
loop_
_entity_poly.entity_id
_entity_poly.type
_entity_poly.pdbx_seq_one_letter_code
_entity_poly.pdbx_strand_id
1 'polypeptide(L)' 'MRRRYSIEKAEWSETREKKYQQDCRDIVFKFDDELLQQDHAIYLNRKEGQTMVIKPLNQKTFWYEIWLKLKDFYNT' A
#
# COMPACT_ATOMS: atom_id res chain seq x y z
N MET A 1 31.37 -19.46 10.07
CA MET A 1 29.91 -19.18 10.09
C MET A 1 29.63 -17.78 9.57
N ARG A 2 29.19 -17.63 8.31
CA ARG A 2 28.78 -16.32 7.76
C ARG A 2 27.44 -15.92 8.36
N ARG A 3 27.44 -14.98 9.30
CA ARG A 3 26.21 -14.40 9.86
C ARG A 3 25.47 -13.64 8.76
N ARG A 4 24.16 -13.81 8.77
CA ARG A 4 23.22 -13.54 7.69
C ARG A 4 22.92 -12.04 7.59
N TYR A 5 23.71 -11.30 6.82
CA TYR A 5 23.41 -9.89 6.46
C TYR A 5 22.03 -9.71 5.78
N SER A 6 21.42 -10.79 5.31
CA SER A 6 20.10 -10.77 4.68
C SER A 6 18.95 -10.64 5.67
N ILE A 7 19.14 -10.94 6.96
CA ILE A 7 18.04 -10.89 7.96
C ILE A 7 17.66 -9.44 8.26
N GLU A 8 18.63 -8.58 8.57
CA GLU A 8 18.35 -7.15 8.87
C GLU A 8 17.65 -6.44 7.71
N LYS A 9 18.03 -6.73 6.45
CA LYS A 9 17.39 -6.14 5.28
C LYS A 9 15.94 -6.60 5.10
N ALA A 10 15.64 -7.85 5.44
CA ALA A 10 14.29 -8.39 5.37
C ALA A 10 13.40 -7.75 6.45
N GLU A 11 13.88 -7.67 7.70
CA GLU A 11 13.16 -7.03 8.81
C GLU A 11 12.88 -5.54 8.53
N TRP A 12 13.85 -4.84 7.91
CA TRP A 12 13.67 -3.44 7.54
C TRP A 12 12.64 -3.27 6.40
N SER A 13 12.60 -4.21 5.45
CA SER A 13 11.61 -4.24 4.37
C SER A 13 10.20 -4.45 4.91
N GLU A 14 10.02 -5.40 5.83
CA GLU A 14 8.72 -5.67 6.46
C GLU A 14 8.21 -4.49 7.29
N THR A 15 9.13 -3.82 8.00
CA THR A 15 8.81 -2.62 8.78
C THR A 15 8.33 -1.47 7.88
N ARG A 16 8.92 -1.30 6.70
CA ARG A 16 8.50 -0.28 5.73
C ARG A 16 7.15 -0.60 5.10
N GLU A 17 6.89 -1.85 4.74
CA GLU A 17 5.57 -2.24 4.20
C GLU A 17 4.44 -1.99 5.21
N LYS A 18 4.67 -2.28 6.50
CA LYS A 18 3.70 -1.93 7.56
C LYS A 18 3.49 -0.42 7.67
N LYS A 19 4.56 0.38 7.51
CA LYS A 19 4.44 1.83 7.50
C LYS A 19 3.63 2.31 6.29
N TYR A 20 3.91 1.81 5.09
CA TYR A 20 3.14 2.15 3.89
C TYR A 20 1.68 1.75 4.03
N GLN A 21 1.38 0.62 4.66
CA GLN A 21 0.01 0.22 4.97
C GLN A 21 -0.70 1.26 5.85
N GLN A 22 -0.05 1.72 6.92
CA GLN A 22 -0.62 2.74 7.79
C GLN A 22 -0.80 4.07 7.04
N ASP A 23 0.22 4.52 6.31
CA ASP A 23 0.17 5.75 5.53
C ASP A 23 -0.98 5.70 4.49
N CYS A 24 -1.20 4.56 3.83
CA CYS A 24 -2.33 4.37 2.92
C CYS A 24 -3.68 4.55 3.61
N ARG A 25 -3.85 3.95 4.80
CA ARG A 25 -5.08 4.07 5.59
C ARG A 25 -5.33 5.51 6.03
N ASP A 26 -4.29 6.19 6.48
CA ASP A 26 -4.37 7.58 6.94
C ASP A 26 -4.75 8.51 5.78
N ILE A 27 -4.18 8.29 4.59
CA ILE A 27 -4.53 9.05 3.38
C ILE A 27 -6.02 8.86 3.06
N VAL A 28 -6.50 7.63 2.88
CA VAL A 28 -7.90 7.41 2.46
C VAL A 28 -8.90 7.87 3.52
N PHE A 29 -8.58 7.69 4.80
CA PHE A 29 -9.41 8.17 5.91
C PHE A 29 -9.55 9.70 5.89
N LYS A 30 -8.49 10.43 5.55
CA LYS A 30 -8.54 11.90 5.43
C LYS A 30 -9.55 12.36 4.36
N PHE A 31 -9.80 11.54 3.36
CA PHE A 31 -10.74 11.82 2.27
C PHE A 31 -12.10 11.13 2.44
N ASP A 32 -12.36 10.49 3.59
CA ASP A 32 -13.60 9.73 3.86
C ASP A 32 -13.83 8.59 2.84
N ASP A 33 -12.73 8.03 2.33
CA ASP A 33 -12.70 6.92 1.36
C ASP A 33 -12.21 5.63 2.03
N GLU A 34 -12.55 4.48 1.45
CA GLU A 34 -12.10 3.16 1.92
C GLU A 34 -11.30 2.40 0.85
N LEU A 35 -10.33 1.59 1.28
CA LEU A 35 -9.59 0.68 0.41
C LEU A 35 -10.24 -0.71 0.43
N LEU A 36 -10.64 -1.18 -0.75
CA LEU A 36 -11.14 -2.53 -0.97
C LEU A 36 -10.15 -3.33 -1.80
N GLN A 37 -9.81 -4.53 -1.34
CA GLN A 37 -9.02 -5.49 -2.10
C GLN A 37 -9.94 -6.53 -2.72
N GLN A 38 -9.99 -6.60 -4.05
CA GLN A 38 -10.79 -7.56 -4.82
C GLN A 38 -9.96 -8.06 -6.01
N ASP A 39 -9.91 -9.38 -6.24
CA ASP A 39 -9.21 -10.01 -7.38
C ASP A 39 -7.76 -9.53 -7.62
N HIS A 40 -7.01 -9.38 -6.52
CA HIS A 40 -5.65 -8.84 -6.51
C HIS A 40 -5.52 -7.37 -6.97
N ALA A 41 -6.63 -6.68 -7.17
CA ALA A 41 -6.69 -5.26 -7.40
C ALA A 41 -7.15 -4.52 -6.14
N ILE A 42 -6.72 -3.27 -6.06
CA ILE A 42 -7.08 -2.33 -5.02
C ILE A 42 -8.00 -1.29 -5.62
N TYR A 43 -9.12 -1.12 -4.93
CA TYR A 43 -10.15 -0.18 -5.28
C TYR A 43 -10.30 0.83 -4.16
N LEU A 44 -10.62 2.07 -4.53
CA LEU A 44 -11.12 3.08 -3.63
C LEU A 44 -12.64 3.05 -3.70
N ASN A 45 -13.26 2.79 -2.55
CA ASN A 45 -14.68 2.92 -2.37
C ASN A 45 -14.98 4.35 -1.91
N ARG A 46 -15.75 5.08 -2.71
CA ARG A 46 -16.16 6.45 -2.45
C ARG A 46 -17.67 6.55 -2.42
N LYS A 47 -18.18 7.67 -1.91
CA LYS A 47 -19.62 8.01 -1.98
C LYS A 47 -20.17 8.01 -3.40
N GLU A 48 -19.35 8.41 -4.38
CA GLU A 48 -19.74 8.49 -5.79
C GLU A 48 -19.55 7.18 -6.56
N GLY A 49 -18.90 6.18 -5.95
CA GLY A 49 -18.68 4.87 -6.57
C GLY A 49 -17.29 4.29 -6.29
N GLN A 50 -17.04 3.12 -6.86
CA GLN A 50 -15.81 2.38 -6.70
C GLN A 50 -14.86 2.64 -7.88
N THR A 51 -13.62 3.05 -7.59
CA THR A 51 -12.58 3.31 -8.61
C THR A 51 -11.41 2.37 -8.41
N MET A 52 -10.97 1.69 -9.47
CA MET A 52 -9.75 0.88 -9.41
C MET A 52 -8.52 1.80 -9.33
N VAL A 53 -7.66 1.58 -8.33
CA VAL A 53 -6.42 2.33 -8.14
C VAL A 53 -5.26 1.64 -8.84
N ILE A 54 -5.04 0.37 -8.49
CA ILE A 54 -3.89 -0.39 -8.95
C ILE A 54 -4.17 -1.89 -8.81
N LYS A 55 -3.50 -2.68 -9.65
CA LYS A 55 -3.36 -4.13 -9.45
C LYS A 55 -1.87 -4.41 -9.14
N PRO A 56 -1.48 -4.50 -7.86
CA PRO A 56 -0.08 -4.69 -7.49
C PRO A 56 0.46 -5.98 -8.09
N LEU A 57 1.63 -5.89 -8.73
CA LEU A 57 2.23 -7.03 -9.42
C LEU A 57 3.11 -7.86 -8.47
N ASN A 58 3.62 -7.24 -7.41
CA ASN A 58 4.56 -7.86 -6.49
C ASN A 58 4.06 -7.77 -5.05
N GLN A 59 3.87 -8.93 -4.41
CA GLN A 59 3.41 -9.01 -3.02
C GLN A 59 4.41 -8.43 -2.02
N LYS A 60 5.71 -8.36 -2.35
CA LYS A 60 6.74 -7.82 -1.44
C LYS A 60 6.72 -6.30 -1.34
N THR A 61 6.16 -5.63 -2.34
CA THR A 61 6.07 -4.17 -2.46
C THR A 61 4.62 -3.72 -2.54
N PHE A 62 3.71 -4.54 -2.03
CA PHE A 62 2.28 -4.40 -2.20
C PHE A 62 1.78 -3.03 -1.70
N TRP A 63 2.10 -2.69 -0.45
CA TRP A 63 1.64 -1.42 0.14
C TRP A 63 2.42 -0.23 -0.39
N TYR A 64 3.70 -0.42 -0.74
CA TYR A 64 4.48 0.63 -1.40
C TYR A 64 3.87 1.05 -2.75
N GLU A 65 3.48 0.09 -3.59
CA GLU A 65 2.84 0.35 -4.89
C GLU A 65 1.50 1.08 -4.73
N ILE A 66 0.70 0.68 -3.74
CA ILE A 66 -0.56 1.33 -3.40
C ILE A 66 -0.31 2.75 -2.91
N TRP A 67 0.64 2.94 -2.00
CA TRP A 67 0.97 4.24 -1.41
C TRP A 67 1.40 5.25 -2.47
N LEU A 68 2.26 4.84 -3.41
CA LEU A 68 2.64 5.69 -4.55
C LEU A 68 1.43 6.12 -5.36
N LYS A 69 0.50 5.19 -5.64
CA LYS A 69 -0.69 5.49 -6.41
C LYS A 69 -1.70 6.35 -5.66
N LEU A 70 -1.85 6.17 -4.35
CA LEU A 70 -2.71 7.04 -3.55
C LEU A 70 -2.15 8.46 -3.48
N LYS A 71 -0.83 8.62 -3.32
CA LYS A 71 -0.19 9.94 -3.38
C LYS A 71 -0.41 10.65 -4.70
N ASP A 72 -0.25 9.92 -5.81
CA ASP A 72 -0.54 10.43 -7.17
C ASP A 72 -2.04 10.79 -7.31
N PHE A 73 -2.92 9.92 -6.80
CA PHE A 73 -4.37 10.11 -6.87
C PHE A 73 -4.85 11.34 -6.10
N TYR A 74 -4.42 11.48 -4.84
CA TYR A 74 -4.83 12.57 -3.95
C TYR A 74 -3.89 13.78 -4.00
N ASN A 75 -2.90 13.76 -4.90
CA ASN A 75 -1.89 14.79 -5.09
C ASN A 75 -1.21 15.22 -3.76
N THR A 76 -0.74 14.23 -3.00
CA THR A 76 -0.17 14.36 -1.62
C THR A 76 1.26 13.82 -1.50
#